data_AF-A0A1I8PZN4-F1
#
_entry.id   AF-A0A1I8PZN4-F1
#
_cell.length_a   1.000
_cell.length_b   1.000
_cell.length_c   1.000
_cell.angle_alpha   90.00
_cell.angle_beta   90.00
_cell.angle_gamma   90.00
#
_symmetry.space_group_name_H-M   'P 1'
#
loop_
_entity.id
_entity.type
_entity.pdbx_description
1 polymer ?
#
loop_
_entity_poly.entity_id
_entity_poly.type
_entity_poly.pdbx_seq_one_letter_code
_entity_poly.pdbx_strand_id
1 'polypeptide(L)'
;MIMSCKSLWYMSGVLVLVTLMTITPLIRADIENNEVSDAPEYQMIQGVKVYRGDRECVLVGGLCVHNSDCLESTTNKGLCPSNQHLGVECCYELPIRPAPCHQHWGECMDRCHKTLLRPGTDCENGQVCCVLV
;
A
#
# COMPACT_ATOMS: atom_id res chain seq x y z
N MET A 1 36.31 -46.32 -29.22
CA MET A 1 35.07 -46.33 -30.03
C MET A 1 34.90 -44.92 -30.59
N ILE A 2 35.21 -44.73 -31.88
CA ILE A 2 35.30 -43.41 -32.53
C ILE A 2 33.88 -42.93 -32.82
N MET A 3 33.41 -41.94 -32.07
CA MET A 3 32.11 -41.34 -32.30
C MET A 3 32.19 -40.46 -33.55
N SER A 4 31.48 -40.85 -34.61
CA SER A 4 31.52 -40.19 -35.91
C SER A 4 31.08 -38.72 -35.80
N CYS A 5 31.77 -37.81 -36.48
CA CYS A 5 31.53 -36.35 -36.40
C CYS A 5 30.06 -35.96 -36.65
N LYS A 6 29.34 -36.77 -37.45
CA LYS A 6 27.90 -36.67 -37.67
C LYS A 6 27.10 -36.88 -36.38
N SER A 7 27.44 -37.90 -35.60
CA SER A 7 26.82 -38.17 -34.29
C SER A 7 27.08 -37.03 -33.31
N LEU A 8 28.26 -36.41 -33.34
CA LEU A 8 28.58 -35.26 -32.49
C LEU A 8 27.70 -34.03 -32.81
N TRP A 9 27.45 -33.78 -34.11
CA TRP A 9 26.53 -32.73 -34.56
C TRP A 9 25.08 -33.00 -34.15
N TYR A 10 24.60 -34.24 -34.30
CA TYR A 10 23.26 -34.61 -33.85
C TYR A 10 23.11 -34.46 -32.32
N MET A 11 24.10 -34.88 -31.54
CA MET A 11 24.05 -34.76 -30.08
C MET A 11 24.07 -33.31 -29.62
N SER A 12 24.84 -32.43 -30.27
CA SER A 12 24.84 -31.00 -29.95
C SER A 12 23.52 -30.32 -30.31
N GLY A 13 22.93 -30.64 -31.46
CA GLY A 13 21.63 -30.08 -31.87
C GLY A 13 20.48 -30.53 -30.96
N VAL A 14 20.46 -31.80 -30.55
CA VAL A 14 19.47 -32.34 -29.60
C VAL A 14 19.64 -31.69 -28.23
N LEU A 15 20.88 -31.48 -27.77
CA LEU A 15 21.14 -30.82 -26.48
C LEU A 15 20.60 -29.38 -26.47
N VAL A 16 20.82 -28.61 -27.55
CA VAL A 16 20.31 -27.25 -27.70
C VAL A 16 18.77 -27.23 -27.71
N LEU A 17 18.14 -28.15 -28.45
CA LEU A 17 16.67 -28.26 -28.51
C LEU A 17 16.06 -28.63 -27.15
N VAL A 18 16.68 -29.56 -26.41
CA VAL A 18 16.23 -29.94 -25.07
C VAL A 18 16.38 -28.76 -24.09
N THR A 19 17.48 -28.00 -24.15
CA THR A 19 17.63 -26.80 -23.32
C THR A 19 16.59 -25.73 -23.65
N LEU A 20 16.26 -25.52 -24.94
CA LEU A 20 15.21 -24.58 -25.33
C LEU A 20 13.84 -25.00 -24.78
N MET A 21 13.50 -26.30 -24.81
CA MET A 21 12.23 -26.79 -24.29
C MET A 21 12.12 -26.74 -22.75
N THR A 22 13.24 -26.89 -22.02
CA THR A 22 13.24 -26.82 -20.54
C THR A 22 13.26 -25.40 -20.00
N ILE A 23 13.71 -24.40 -20.77
CA ILE A 23 13.70 -22.99 -20.38
C ILE A 23 12.34 -22.33 -20.68
N THR A 24 11.54 -22.88 -21.62
CA THR A 24 10.25 -22.31 -22.02
C THR A 24 9.06 -22.36 -21.04
N PRO A 25 9.02 -23.11 -19.92
CA PRO A 25 7.91 -22.97 -18.99
C PRO A 25 8.04 -21.77 -18.04
N LEU A 26 9.14 -20.99 -18.08
CA LEU A 26 9.33 -19.81 -17.23
C LEU A 26 8.63 -18.53 -17.72
N ILE A 27 8.00 -18.55 -18.90
CA ILE A 27 7.17 -17.45 -19.38
C ILE A 27 5.77 -18.00 -19.69
N ARG A 28 5.10 -18.52 -18.67
CA ARG A 28 3.65 -18.31 -18.59
C ARG A 28 3.47 -16.89 -18.06
N ALA A 29 3.03 -15.99 -18.93
CA ALA A 29 2.34 -14.81 -18.43
C ALA A 29 1.05 -15.35 -17.79
N ASP A 30 0.98 -15.36 -16.46
CA ASP A 30 -0.26 -15.60 -15.73
C ASP A 30 -1.21 -14.43 -16.03
N ILE A 31 -1.90 -14.52 -17.17
CA ILE A 31 -3.09 -13.72 -17.46
C ILE A 31 -4.25 -14.59 -17.01
N GLU A 32 -4.61 -14.45 -15.74
CA GLU A 32 -5.93 -14.61 -15.15
C GLU A 32 -5.73 -14.92 -13.66
N ASN A 33 -5.58 -13.86 -12.88
CA ASN A 33 -6.30 -13.82 -11.62
C ASN A 33 -7.06 -12.49 -11.65
N ASN A 34 -8.37 -12.57 -11.88
CA ASN A 34 -9.31 -11.54 -11.47
C ASN A 34 -9.34 -11.55 -9.93
N GLU A 35 -8.19 -11.30 -9.32
CA GLU A 35 -8.05 -11.14 -7.90
C GLU A 35 -8.71 -9.80 -7.62
N VAL A 36 -9.99 -9.85 -7.25
CA VAL A 36 -10.62 -8.75 -6.52
C VAL A 36 -9.73 -8.60 -5.31
N SER A 37 -8.84 -7.62 -5.36
CA SER A 37 -7.95 -7.35 -4.26
C SER A 37 -8.86 -7.03 -3.08
N ASP A 38 -8.93 -7.94 -2.11
CA ASP A 38 -9.46 -7.70 -0.76
C ASP A 38 -8.59 -6.65 -0.02
N ALA A 39 -7.87 -5.79 -0.75
CA ALA A 39 -7.27 -4.61 -0.20
C ALA A 39 -8.38 -3.80 0.44
N PRO A 40 -8.21 -3.40 1.73
CA PRO A 40 -9.23 -2.65 2.41
C PRO A 40 -9.51 -1.38 1.61
N GLU A 41 -10.79 -1.07 1.42
CA GLU A 41 -11.29 0.14 0.74
C GLU A 41 -10.78 1.45 1.41
N TYR A 42 -10.13 1.30 2.57
CA TYR A 42 -9.57 2.36 3.39
C TYR A 42 -8.20 1.98 3.98
N GLN A 43 -7.39 3.00 4.26
CA GLN A 43 -6.16 2.92 5.05
C GLN A 43 -6.36 3.62 6.40
N MET A 44 -5.66 3.16 7.44
CA MET A 44 -5.61 3.86 8.72
C MET A 44 -4.48 4.90 8.72
N ILE A 45 -4.82 6.17 8.94
CA ILE A 45 -3.86 7.27 9.10
C ILE A 45 -4.18 7.96 10.42
N GLN A 46 -3.23 8.01 11.34
CA GLN A 46 -3.37 8.66 12.65
C GLN A 46 -4.63 8.20 13.43
N GLY A 47 -5.01 6.93 13.26
CA GLY A 47 -6.21 6.33 13.86
C GLY A 47 -7.53 6.67 13.17
N VAL A 48 -7.49 7.30 11.99
CA VAL A 48 -8.65 7.65 11.15
C VAL A 48 -8.71 6.74 9.92
N LYS A 49 -9.91 6.29 9.57
CA LYS A 49 -10.15 5.57 8.31
C LYS A 49 -10.16 6.56 7.14
N VAL A 50 -9.18 6.42 6.26
CA VAL A 50 -9.03 7.19 5.02
C VAL A 50 -9.38 6.30 3.85
N TYR A 51 -10.50 6.59 3.20
CA TYR A 51 -11.00 5.86 2.06
C TYR A 51 -10.20 6.21 0.80
N ARG A 52 -10.33 5.37 -0.23
CA ARG A 52 -9.79 5.68 -1.56
C ARG A 52 -10.20 7.10 -1.98
N GLY A 53 -9.22 7.92 -2.30
CA GLY A 53 -9.43 9.29 -2.77
C GLY A 53 -10.02 9.32 -4.17
N ASP A 54 -11.15 10.00 -4.30
CA ASP A 54 -11.73 10.35 -5.60
C ASP A 54 -10.99 11.55 -6.22
N ARG A 55 -10.99 11.61 -7.56
CA ARG A 55 -10.19 12.58 -8.33
C ARG A 55 -10.48 14.02 -7.89
N GLU A 56 -11.73 14.33 -7.64
CA GLU A 56 -12.25 15.63 -7.26
C GLU A 56 -11.69 16.09 -5.92
N CYS A 57 -11.58 15.19 -4.94
CA CYS A 57 -10.99 15.47 -3.64
C CYS A 57 -9.46 15.57 -3.70
N VAL A 58 -8.80 14.67 -4.42
CA VAL A 58 -7.33 14.66 -4.55
C VAL A 58 -6.82 15.92 -5.26
N LEU A 59 -7.55 16.43 -6.25
CA LEU A 59 -7.17 17.64 -6.98
C LEU A 59 -7.16 18.90 -6.11
N VAL A 60 -7.94 18.93 -5.03
CA VAL A 60 -7.93 20.03 -4.06
C VAL A 60 -6.98 19.75 -2.89
N GLY A 61 -6.26 18.62 -2.90
CA GLY A 61 -5.33 18.21 -1.84
C GLY A 61 -6.00 17.64 -0.59
N GLY A 62 -7.25 17.21 -0.68
CA GLY A 62 -7.98 16.62 0.43
C GLY A 62 -7.87 15.09 0.51
N LEU A 63 -8.45 14.54 1.58
CA LEU A 63 -8.59 13.12 1.85
C LEU A 63 -10.06 12.76 2.02
N CYS A 64 -10.46 11.59 1.52
CA CYS A 64 -11.81 11.07 1.71
C CYS A 64 -11.91 10.38 3.08
N VAL A 65 -12.66 10.96 4.01
CA VAL A 65 -12.88 10.43 5.36
C VAL A 65 -14.34 10.52 5.77
N HIS A 66 -14.74 9.76 6.78
CA HIS A 66 -16.09 9.91 7.34
C HIS A 66 -16.26 11.32 7.90
N ASN A 67 -17.43 11.95 7.69
CA ASN A 67 -17.69 13.33 8.12
C ASN A 67 -17.40 13.60 9.61
N SER A 68 -17.56 12.59 10.48
CA SER A 68 -17.26 12.71 11.92
C SER A 68 -15.78 12.79 12.26
N ASP A 69 -14.90 12.39 11.35
CA ASP A 69 -13.44 12.41 11.50
C ASP A 69 -12.80 13.51 10.66
N CYS A 70 -13.56 14.54 10.30
CA CYS A 70 -13.07 15.70 9.58
C CYS A 70 -13.04 16.94 10.48
N LEU A 71 -11.85 17.50 10.73
CA LEU A 71 -11.71 18.76 11.45
C LEU A 71 -11.98 19.97 10.57
N GLU A 72 -11.49 19.93 9.32
CA GLU A 72 -11.68 20.99 8.35
C GLU A 72 -12.21 20.43 7.03
N SER A 73 -13.50 20.69 6.75
CA SER A 73 -14.13 20.31 5.50
C SER A 73 -13.70 21.22 4.35
N THR A 74 -13.62 20.64 3.15
CA THR A 74 -13.52 21.42 1.92
C THR A 74 -14.76 22.29 1.68
N THR A 75 -14.59 23.40 0.95
CA THR A 75 -15.69 24.35 0.64
C THR A 75 -16.76 23.71 -0.24
N ASN A 76 -16.34 22.90 -1.22
CA ASN A 76 -17.24 22.17 -2.11
C ASN A 76 -17.54 20.79 -1.51
N LYS A 77 -18.80 20.37 -1.57
CA LYS A 77 -19.25 19.06 -1.06
C LYS A 77 -19.39 18.04 -2.19
N GLY A 78 -19.46 16.76 -1.82
CA GLY A 78 -19.62 15.65 -2.76
C GLY A 78 -18.36 15.34 -3.56
N LEU A 79 -17.18 15.65 -3.02
CA LEU A 79 -15.91 15.41 -3.73
C LEU A 79 -15.38 13.97 -3.55
N CYS A 80 -16.09 13.14 -2.77
CA CYS A 80 -15.83 11.71 -2.59
C CYS A 80 -17.04 10.84 -3.03
N PRO A 81 -17.47 10.92 -4.32
CA PRO A 81 -18.67 10.25 -4.80
C PRO A 81 -18.65 8.73 -4.64
N SER A 82 -17.50 8.06 -4.74
CA SER A 82 -17.44 6.59 -4.62
C SER A 82 -17.83 6.10 -3.23
N ASN A 83 -17.53 6.90 -2.19
CA ASN A 83 -17.78 6.55 -0.79
C ASN A 83 -18.92 7.35 -0.15
N GLN A 84 -19.65 8.17 -0.92
CA GLN A 84 -20.66 9.08 -0.39
C GLN A 84 -21.77 8.36 0.38
N HIS A 85 -22.14 7.15 -0.05
CA HIS A 85 -23.13 6.30 0.62
C HIS A 85 -22.73 5.88 2.04
N LEU A 86 -21.44 5.97 2.39
CA LEU A 86 -20.89 5.70 3.71
C LEU A 86 -20.81 6.96 4.59
N GLY A 87 -21.33 8.12 4.13
CA GLY A 87 -21.20 9.39 4.86
C GLY A 87 -19.80 9.99 4.78
N VAL A 88 -19.03 9.60 3.77
CA VAL A 88 -17.67 10.09 3.49
C VAL A 88 -17.71 11.40 2.71
N GLU A 89 -16.80 12.30 3.04
CA GLU A 89 -16.64 13.59 2.38
C GLU A 89 -15.15 13.97 2.31
N CYS A 90 -14.82 14.95 1.47
CA CYS A 90 -13.46 15.44 1.33
C CYS A 90 -13.06 16.40 2.47
N CYS A 91 -11.92 16.12 3.08
CA CYS A 91 -11.41 16.80 4.26
C CYS A 91 -9.94 17.25 4.10
N TYR A 92 -9.58 18.38 4.67
CA TYR A 92 -8.20 18.87 4.71
C TYR A 92 -7.42 18.44 5.94
N GLU A 93 -8.08 18.38 7.10
CA GLU A 93 -7.42 18.09 8.37
C GLU A 93 -8.11 16.96 9.14
N LEU A 94 -7.29 16.00 9.60
CA LEU A 94 -7.73 14.84 10.36
C LEU A 94 -7.44 15.04 11.86
N PRO A 95 -8.32 14.56 12.76
CA PRO A 95 -8.02 14.52 14.18
C PRO A 95 -6.94 13.48 14.47
N ILE A 96 -6.11 13.78 15.47
CA ILE A 96 -5.14 12.81 15.99
C ILE A 96 -5.89 11.91 16.99
N ARG A 97 -6.06 10.62 16.67
CA ARG A 97 -6.65 9.61 17.55
C ARG A 97 -5.56 8.70 18.13
N PRO A 98 -5.81 8.01 19.25
CA PRO A 98 -4.93 6.93 19.70
C PRO A 98 -4.78 5.86 18.60
N ALA A 99 -3.55 5.55 18.22
CA ALA A 99 -3.24 4.58 17.17
C ALA A 99 -1.84 3.99 17.33
N PRO A 100 -1.52 2.87 16.65
CA PRO A 100 -0.16 2.39 16.54
C PRO A 100 0.78 3.47 16.01
N CYS A 101 2.01 3.53 16.52
CA CYS A 101 2.92 4.65 16.32
C CYS A 101 3.30 4.86 14.85
N HIS A 102 3.40 3.77 14.08
CA HIS A 102 3.64 3.84 12.64
C HIS A 102 2.53 4.59 11.88
N GLN A 103 1.27 4.56 12.35
CA GLN A 103 0.17 5.32 11.73
C GLN A 103 0.29 6.83 11.99
N HIS A 104 1.10 7.21 12.96
CA HIS A 104 1.50 8.59 13.20
C HIS A 104 2.78 8.97 12.45
N TRP A 105 3.32 8.09 11.59
CA TRP A 105 4.62 8.26 10.93
C TRP A 105 5.75 8.44 11.96
N GLY A 106 5.61 7.74 13.09
CA GLY A 106 6.53 7.83 14.20
C GLY A 106 7.23 6.52 14.52
N GLU A 107 8.13 6.62 15.47
CA GLU A 107 8.84 5.50 16.08
C GLU A 107 8.73 5.58 17.61
N CYS A 108 8.73 4.42 18.27
CA CYS A 108 8.76 4.35 19.73
C CYS A 108 10.16 4.68 20.25
N MET A 109 10.26 5.77 21.01
CA MET A 109 11.52 6.29 21.54
C MET A 109 11.36 6.64 23.01
N ASP A 110 12.46 6.70 23.76
CA ASP A 110 12.40 7.04 25.20
C ASP A 110 11.90 8.47 25.44
N ARG A 111 12.16 9.39 24.49
CA ARG A 111 11.71 10.78 24.55
C ARG A 111 11.87 11.49 23.19
N CYS A 112 11.06 12.52 22.98
CA CYS A 112 11.25 13.52 21.93
C CYS A 112 10.69 14.88 22.37
N HIS A 113 10.88 15.90 21.53
CA HIS A 113 10.29 17.22 21.78
C HIS A 113 8.76 17.12 21.88
N LYS A 114 8.14 17.91 22.77
CA LYS A 114 6.70 17.79 23.08
C LYS A 114 5.78 17.92 21.85
N THR A 115 6.20 18.69 20.85
CA THR A 115 5.44 18.89 19.60
C THR A 115 5.39 17.65 18.70
N LEU A 116 6.35 16.74 18.86
CA LEU A 116 6.47 15.49 18.10
C LEU A 116 5.77 14.31 18.77
N LEU A 117 5.30 14.49 20.02
CA LEU A 117 4.59 13.45 20.74
C LEU A 117 3.25 13.14 20.09
N ARG A 118 2.91 11.85 19.99
CA ARG A 118 1.63 11.35 19.51
C ARG A 118 1.09 10.25 20.42
N PRO A 119 -0.24 10.04 20.44
CA PRO A 119 -0.86 9.02 21.27
C PRO A 119 -0.67 7.60 20.67
N GLY A 120 0.55 7.07 20.80
CA GLY A 120 0.89 5.70 20.40
C GLY A 120 0.27 4.65 21.32
N THR A 121 -0.33 3.60 20.75
CA THR A 121 -0.94 2.49 21.52
C THR A 121 -0.07 1.24 21.61
N ASP A 122 1.08 1.22 20.94
CA ASP A 122 1.98 0.07 20.75
C ASP A 122 3.40 0.30 21.27
N CYS A 123 3.68 1.44 21.90
CA CYS A 123 4.98 1.68 22.54
C CYS A 123 5.04 1.03 23.92
N GLU A 124 6.03 0.18 24.12
CA GLU A 124 6.25 -0.58 25.35
C GLU A 124 7.35 0.04 26.22
N ASN A 125 7.61 -0.52 27.39
CA ASN A 125 8.74 -0.15 28.26
C ASN A 125 8.79 1.35 28.66
N GLY A 126 7.64 2.01 28.70
CA GLY A 126 7.54 3.44 29.01
C GLY A 126 7.99 4.37 27.87
N GLN A 127 8.19 3.84 26.67
CA GLN A 127 8.48 4.64 25.48
C GLN A 127 7.27 5.44 25.03
N VAL A 128 7.53 6.49 24.26
CA VAL A 128 6.53 7.38 23.67
C VAL A 128 6.61 7.34 22.16
N CYS A 129 5.48 7.56 21.49
CA CYS A 129 5.47 7.67 20.04
C CYS A 129 5.94 9.05 19.59
N CYS A 130 7.00 9.07 18.77
CA CYS A 130 7.65 10.27 18.29
C CYS A 130 7.57 10.35 16.77
N VAL A 131 6.93 11.40 16.24
CA VAL A 131 6.86 11.65 14.79
C VAL A 131 8.24 11.91 14.22
N LEU A 132 8.54 11.28 13.09
CA LEU A 132 9.77 11.49 12.32
C LEU A 132 9.54 12.62 11.31
N VAL A 133 10.46 13.59 11.26
CA VAL A 133 10.43 14.77 10.38
C VAL A 133 11.69 14.85 9.53
#